data_AF-A0A812KJ53-F1
#
_entry.id   AF-A0A812KJ53-F1
#
_cell.length_a   1.000
_cell.length_b   1.000
_cell.length_c   1.000
_cell.angle_alpha   90.00
_cell.angle_beta   90.00
_cell.angle_gamma   90.00
#
_symmetry.space_group_name_H-M   'P 1'
#
loop_
_entity.id
_entity.type
_entity.pdbx_description
1 polymer ?
#
loop_
_entity_poly.entity_id
_entity_poly.type
_entity_poly.pdbx_seq_one_letter_code
_entity_poly.pdbx_strand_id
1 'polypeptide(L)'
;SAMCGQEFLEVLSDVVESWLPARACVEAAMAVREEVHSSGQVLRLSSGKLPWRGHIFDIERELGIEGHIKFIVYPEEPGLRWRFRWGGPFPSTRSSRGRSLLYKSPLPA
;
A
#
# COMPACT_ATOMS: atom_id res chain seq x y z
N SER A 1 15.20 -12.69 30.80
CA SER A 1 15.12 -11.43 30.03
C SER A 1 15.84 -11.44 28.68
N ALA A 2 16.52 -12.52 28.26
CA ALA A 2 17.25 -12.55 26.99
C ALA A 2 16.35 -12.62 25.74
N MET A 3 15.21 -13.32 25.80
CA MET A 3 14.27 -13.43 24.67
C MET A 3 13.63 -12.08 24.29
N CYS A 4 13.23 -11.28 25.28
CA CYS A 4 12.61 -9.98 25.03
C CYS A 4 13.56 -8.97 24.35
N GLY A 5 14.88 -9.10 24.54
CA GLY A 5 15.86 -8.24 23.90
C GLY A 5 15.98 -8.51 22.40
N GLN A 6 15.88 -9.77 21.99
CA GLN A 6 15.91 -10.15 20.57
C GLN A 6 14.63 -9.74 19.85
N GLU A 7 13.46 -10.00 20.44
CA GLU A 7 12.17 -9.58 19.86
C GLU A 7 12.11 -8.06 19.66
N PHE A 8 12.65 -7.27 20.60
CA PHE A 8 12.73 -5.83 20.45
C PHE A 8 13.63 -5.39 19.29
N LEU A 9 14.81 -6.02 19.13
CA LEU A 9 15.74 -5.69 18.05
C LEU A 9 15.20 -6.09 16.67
N GLU A 10 14.44 -7.18 16.58
CA GLU A 10 13.78 -7.60 15.35
C GLU A 10 12.73 -6.56 14.91
N VAL A 11 11.84 -6.16 15.83
CA VAL A 11 10.84 -5.12 15.54
C VAL A 11 11.49 -3.78 15.21
N LEU A 12 12.57 -3.40 15.92
CA LEU A 12 13.30 -2.17 15.64
C LEU A 12 13.94 -2.21 14.26
N SER A 13 14.57 -3.33 13.88
CA SER A 13 15.14 -3.53 12.54
C SER A 13 14.06 -3.43 11.47
N ASP A 14 12.90 -4.05 11.67
CA ASP A 14 11.77 -3.94 10.73
C ASP A 14 11.30 -2.50 10.55
N VAL A 15 11.19 -1.73 11.64
CA VAL A 15 10.80 -0.31 11.55
C VAL A 15 11.87 0.51 10.82
N VAL A 16 13.15 0.27 11.11
CA VAL A 16 14.25 1.05 10.52
C VAL A 16 14.48 0.69 9.05
N GLU A 17 14.44 -0.60 8.72
CA GLU A 17 14.77 -1.11 7.38
C GLU A 17 13.59 -1.11 6.42
N SER A 18 12.35 -1.22 6.94
CA SER A 18 11.15 -1.26 6.09
C SER A 18 10.28 -0.02 6.25
N TRP A 19 9.95 0.40 7.47
CA TRP A 19 8.96 1.47 7.69
C TRP A 19 9.52 2.86 7.38
N LEU A 20 10.67 3.24 7.95
CA LEU A 20 11.28 4.55 7.71
C LEU A 20 11.56 4.84 6.23
N PRO A 21 12.19 3.95 5.45
CA PRO A 21 12.41 4.20 4.03
C PRO A 21 11.10 4.20 3.24
N ALA A 22 10.06 3.50 3.70
CA ALA A 22 8.74 3.56 3.06
C ALA A 22 8.17 4.98 3.10
N ARG A 23 8.25 5.66 4.26
CA ARG A 23 7.79 7.04 4.40
C ARG A 23 8.51 7.96 3.43
N ALA A 24 9.85 7.93 3.44
CA ALA A 24 10.67 8.76 2.55
C ALA A 24 10.38 8.49 1.07
N CYS A 25 10.18 7.22 0.68
CA CYS A 25 9.79 6.87 -0.69
C CYS A 25 8.43 7.46 -1.09
N VAL A 26 7.45 7.43 -0.18
CA VAL A 26 6.11 7.98 -0.44
C VAL A 26 6.17 9.51 -0.52
N GLU A 27 6.89 10.17 0.38
CA GLU A 27 7.07 11.63 0.36
C GLU A 27 7.73 12.09 -0.95
N ALA A 28 8.79 11.40 -1.39
CA ALA A 28 9.42 11.67 -2.68
C ALA A 28 8.44 11.46 -3.86
N ALA A 29 7.64 10.39 -3.83
CA ALA A 29 6.64 10.14 -4.86
C ALA A 29 5.51 11.18 -4.88
N MET A 30 5.16 11.73 -3.71
CA MET A 30 4.16 12.80 -3.58
C MET A 30 4.66 14.12 -4.18
N ALA A 31 5.95 14.44 -4.00
CA ALA A 31 6.54 15.63 -4.60
C ALA A 31 6.50 15.58 -6.14
N VAL A 32 6.71 14.40 -6.71
CA VAL A 32 6.78 14.18 -8.18
C VAL A 32 5.41 13.86 -8.79
N ARG A 33 4.32 13.82 -8.00
CA ARG A 33 3.00 13.37 -8.47
C ARG A 33 2.42 14.19 -9.63
N GLU A 34 2.74 15.48 -9.68
CA GLU A 34 2.25 16.39 -10.73
C GLU A 34 2.95 16.14 -12.07
N GLU A 35 4.19 15.65 -12.04
CA GLU A 35 4.95 15.28 -13.23
C GLU A 35 4.47 13.95 -13.83
N VAL A 36 4.00 13.02 -12.98
CA VAL A 36 3.51 11.71 -13.42
C VAL A 36 2.16 11.83 -14.12
N HIS A 37 1.26 12.66 -13.58
CA HIS A 37 -0.06 12.84 -14.14
C HIS A 37 -0.63 14.21 -13.78
N SER A 38 -1.11 14.96 -14.78
CA SER A 38 -1.64 16.32 -14.59
C SER A 38 -2.86 16.39 -13.66
N SER A 39 -3.56 15.27 -13.41
CA SER A 39 -4.65 15.22 -12.42
C SER A 39 -4.16 14.97 -10.98
N GLY A 40 -2.89 14.60 -10.76
CA GLY A 40 -2.34 14.28 -9.43
C GLY A 40 -2.96 13.07 -8.73
N GLN A 41 -3.74 12.25 -9.43
CA GLN A 41 -4.44 11.08 -8.88
C GLN A 41 -3.63 9.78 -8.97
N VAL A 42 -2.48 9.82 -9.65
CA VAL A 42 -1.59 8.67 -9.89
C VAL A 42 -0.28 8.88 -9.17
N LEU A 43 0.09 7.94 -8.31
CA LEU A 43 1.34 7.95 -7.58
C LEU A 43 2.29 6.87 -8.14
N ARG A 44 3.51 7.27 -8.49
CA ARG A 44 4.56 6.35 -8.94
C ARG A 44 5.57 6.12 -7.82
N LEU A 45 5.62 4.91 -7.29
CA LEU A 45 6.60 4.52 -6.28
C LEU A 45 7.82 3.87 -6.95
N SER A 46 9.00 4.11 -6.38
CA SER A 46 10.26 3.54 -6.86
C SER A 46 10.39 2.04 -6.59
N SER A 47 9.68 1.52 -5.58
CA SER A 47 9.76 0.11 -5.19
C SER A 47 8.48 -0.36 -4.49
N GLY A 48 8.03 -1.58 -4.82
CA GLY A 48 6.83 -2.19 -4.25
C GLY A 48 7.02 -2.99 -2.95
N LYS A 49 8.27 -3.15 -2.49
CA LYS A 49 8.61 -4.03 -1.36
C LYS A 49 8.30 -3.44 0.02
N LEU A 50 8.09 -2.13 0.10
CA LEU A 50 7.95 -1.39 1.35
C LEU A 50 6.47 -1.21 1.76
N PRO A 51 6.15 -1.06 3.06
CA PRO A 51 4.79 -0.85 3.56
C PRO A 51 4.28 0.59 3.30
N TRP A 52 4.02 0.94 2.04
CA TRP A 52 3.64 2.30 1.65
C TRP A 52 2.17 2.70 1.92
N ARG A 53 1.26 1.73 2.09
CA ARG A 53 -0.21 2.01 2.17
C ARG A 53 -0.58 2.93 3.34
N GLY A 54 -0.08 2.62 4.54
CA GLY A 54 -0.36 3.42 5.73
C GLY A 54 0.18 4.83 5.59
N HIS A 55 1.41 4.96 5.09
CA HIS A 55 2.05 6.25 4.86
C HIS A 55 1.31 7.16 3.88
N ILE A 56 0.77 6.60 2.79
CA ILE A 56 -0.04 7.39 1.85
C ILE A 56 -1.26 7.97 2.56
N PHE A 57 -1.96 7.16 3.36
CA PHE A 57 -3.12 7.61 4.11
C PHE A 57 -2.77 8.71 5.13
N ASP A 58 -1.67 8.54 5.87
CA ASP A 58 -1.19 9.54 6.82
C ASP A 58 -0.83 10.86 6.13
N ILE A 59 -0.10 10.80 5.01
CA ILE A 59 0.33 11.99 4.25
C ILE A 59 -0.85 12.67 3.56
N GLU A 60 -1.81 11.93 3.01
CA GLU A 60 -3.03 12.51 2.45
C GLU A 60 -3.82 13.30 3.49
N ARG A 61 -3.90 12.78 4.72
CA ARG A 61 -4.53 13.46 5.86
C ARG A 61 -3.73 14.69 6.29
N GLU A 62 -2.40 14.60 6.36
CA GLU A 62 -1.53 15.74 6.68
C GLU A 62 -1.69 16.89 5.66
N LEU A 63 -1.89 16.55 4.38
CA LEU A 63 -2.05 17.51 3.28
C LEU A 63 -3.52 17.93 3.04
N GLY A 64 -4.49 17.36 3.74
CA GLY A 64 -5.91 17.67 3.58
C GLY A 64 -6.51 17.26 2.23
N ILE A 65 -5.94 16.25 1.58
CA ILE A 65 -6.33 15.76 0.24
C ILE A 65 -6.80 14.29 0.28
N GLU A 66 -7.47 13.92 1.37
CA GLU A 66 -7.94 12.55 1.60
C GLU A 66 -8.71 11.99 0.39
N GLY A 67 -8.25 10.86 -0.15
CA GLY A 67 -8.89 10.18 -1.28
C GLY A 67 -8.60 10.79 -2.66
N HIS A 68 -7.65 11.73 -2.75
CA HIS A 68 -7.20 12.25 -4.04
C HIS A 68 -6.43 11.19 -4.84
N ILE A 69 -5.63 10.35 -4.18
CA ILE A 69 -4.81 9.35 -4.85
C ILE A 69 -5.60 8.05 -5.00
N LYS A 70 -5.93 7.73 -6.26
CA LYS A 70 -6.74 6.55 -6.59
C LYS A 70 -5.88 5.39 -7.08
N PHE A 71 -4.75 5.73 -7.68
CA PHE A 71 -3.95 4.81 -8.45
C PHE A 71 -2.50 4.84 -8.01
N ILE A 72 -1.96 3.66 -7.75
CA ILE A 72 -0.58 3.50 -7.30
C ILE A 72 0.09 2.51 -8.24
N VAL A 73 1.21 2.97 -8.80
CA VAL A 73 2.01 2.24 -9.79
C VAL A 73 3.41 2.05 -9.21
N TYR A 74 3.89 0.81 -9.22
CA TYR A 74 5.25 0.49 -8.80
C TYR A 74 5.84 -0.63 -9.66
N PRO A 75 7.17 -0.60 -9.91
CA PRO A 75 7.86 -1.69 -10.56
C PRO A 75 8.01 -2.86 -9.58
N GLU A 76 7.74 -4.08 -10.04
CA GLU A 76 7.95 -5.32 -9.26
C GLU A 76 9.43 -5.69 -9.22
N GLU A 77 10.11 -5.49 -10.35
CA GLU A 77 11.55 -5.62 -10.57
C GLU A 77 11.96 -4.55 -11.60
N PRO A 78 13.23 -4.09 -11.62
CA PRO A 78 13.69 -3.15 -12.64
C PRO A 78 13.56 -3.78 -14.04
N GLY A 79 12.46 -3.51 -14.74
CA GLY A 79 12.34 -3.68 -16.19
C GLY A 79 11.23 -4.59 -16.72
N LEU A 80 10.55 -5.40 -15.91
CA LEU A 80 9.71 -6.49 -16.46
C LEU A 80 8.20 -6.36 -16.23
N ARG A 81 7.75 -5.82 -15.07
CA ARG A 81 6.32 -5.79 -14.72
C ARG A 81 5.95 -4.59 -13.87
N TRP A 82 4.85 -3.94 -14.24
CA TRP A 82 4.22 -2.88 -13.47
C TRP A 82 3.01 -3.44 -12.75
N ARG A 83 2.91 -3.19 -11.45
CA ARG A 83 1.71 -3.51 -10.69
C ARG A 83 0.89 -2.25 -10.48
N PHE A 84 -0.38 -2.37 -10.80
CA PHE A 84 -1.38 -1.37 -10.52
C PHE A 84 -2.22 -1.81 -9.33
N ARG A 85 -2.48 -0.88 -8.41
CA ARG A 85 -3.31 -1.15 -7.26
C ARG A 85 -4.29 -0.02 -7.04
N TRP A 86 -5.55 -0.39 -6.92
CA TRP A 86 -6.62 0.53 -6.55
C TRP A 86 -6.58 0.77 -5.03
N GLY A 87 -6.59 2.05 -4.66
CA GLY A 87 -6.48 2.53 -3.27
C GLY A 87 -7.81 2.71 -2.55
N GLY A 88 -8.92 2.16 -3.05
CA GLY A 88 -10.18 2.32 -2.33
C GLY A 88 -10.23 1.49 -1.05
N PRO A 89 -11.18 1.80 -0.16
CA PRO A 89 -11.27 1.20 1.17
C PRO A 89 -11.27 -0.31 1.03
N PHE A 90 -10.31 -0.97 1.67
CA PHE A 90 -10.33 -2.42 1.79
C PHE A 90 -11.63 -2.76 2.52
N PRO A 91 -12.57 -3.53 1.94
CA PRO A 91 -13.72 -3.96 2.70
C PRO A 91 -13.15 -4.79 3.86
N SER A 92 -13.29 -4.29 5.08
CA SER A 92 -12.95 -5.02 6.29
C SER A 92 -13.98 -6.12 6.50
N THR A 93 -14.03 -7.10 5.59
CA THR A 93 -14.79 -8.33 5.79
C THR A 93 -13.78 -9.40 6.22
N ARG A 94 -13.29 -9.30 7.46
CA ARG A 94 -12.81 -10.50 8.15
C ARG A 94 -14.05 -11.28 8.58
N SER A 95 -14.64 -12.02 7.63
CA SER A 95 -15.60 -13.07 7.96
C SER A 95 -14.84 -14.21 8.62
N SER A 96 -14.76 -14.20 9.95
CA SER A 96 -14.46 -15.40 10.71
C SER A 96 -15.76 -16.20 10.83
N ARG A 97 -15.74 -17.41 10.26
CA ARG A 97 -16.75 -18.48 10.27
C ARG A 97 -17.65 -18.53 9.02
N GLY A 98 -17.52 -19.64 8.29
CA GLY A 98 -18.61 -20.11 7.42
C GLY A 98 -18.12 -20.90 6.21
N ARG A 99 -18.24 -22.21 6.31
CA ARG A 99 -18.07 -23.23 5.26
C ARG A 99 -18.47 -22.79 3.85
N SER A 100 -17.61 -23.17 2.91
CA SER A 100 -17.93 -23.69 1.56
C SER A 100 -19.40 -23.60 1.14
N LEU A 101 -19.71 -22.72 0.19
CA LEU A 101 -20.81 -22.94 -0.75
C LEU A 101 -20.38 -22.46 -2.13
N LEU A 102 -20.14 -23.45 -2.99
CA LEU A 102 -20.04 -23.34 -4.45
C LEU A 102 -21.30 -22.63 -4.97
N TYR A 103 -21.11 -21.48 -5.63
CA TYR A 103 -22.19 -20.83 -6.37
C TYR A 103 -22.40 -21.58 -7.69
N LYS A 104 -23.45 -22.41 -7.75
CA LYS A 104 -24.08 -22.80 -9.01
C LYS A 104 -25.08 -21.70 -9.37
N SER A 105 -24.78 -20.91 -10.39
CA SER A 105 -25.75 -20.04 -11.07
C SER A 105 -26.81 -20.88 -11.77
N PRO A 106 -28.09 -20.47 -11.80
CA PRO A 106 -28.99 -20.78 -12.89
C PRO A 106 -29.05 -19.58 -13.86
N LEU A 107 -28.76 -19.83 -15.13
CA LEU A 107 -29.07 -18.94 -16.25
C LEU A 107 -30.61 -18.79 -16.39
N PRO A 108 -31.11 -17.62 -16.82
CA PRO A 108 -32.54 -17.43 -17.06
C PRO A 108 -32.98 -17.91 -18.45
N ALA A 109 -34.19 -18.46 -18.53
CA ALA A 109 -35.03 -18.51 -19.73
C ALA A 109 -36.45 -18.11 -19.32
#